data_AF-A0A928L389-F1
#
_entry.id   AF-A0A928L389-F1
#
_cell.length_a   1.000
_cell.length_b   1.000
_cell.length_c   1.000
_cell.angle_alpha   90.00
_cell.angle_beta   90.00
_cell.angle_gamma   90.00
#
_symmetry.space_group_name_H-M   'P 1'
#
loop_
_entity.id
_entity.type
_entity.pdbx_description
1 polymer ?
#
loop_
_entity_poly.entity_id
_entity_poly.type
_entity_poly.pdbx_seq_one_letter_code
_entity_poly.pdbx_strand_id
1 'polypeptide(L)' 'MSDKNGKKQMLLRLSDRLYRDLIRWAESDFRSVNGQIEYLLTECVRQWKKSGKYVPENLNALPEIDIEDFLEMCAADEDE' A
#
# COMPACT_ATOMS: atom_id res chain seq x y z
N MET A 1 -1.88 28.85 -4.27
CA MET A 1 -1.27 27.86 -3.34
C MET A 1 -1.68 26.51 -3.86
N SER A 2 -0.85 25.91 -4.71
CA SER A 2 -1.21 24.72 -5.49
C SER A 2 -1.45 23.50 -4.61
N ASP A 3 -2.53 22.78 -4.90
CA ASP A 3 -2.92 21.51 -4.31
C ASP A 3 -1.75 20.53 -4.29
N LYS A 4 -1.24 20.24 -3.09
CA LYS A 4 -0.20 19.22 -2.91
C LYS A 4 -0.86 17.85 -2.89
N ASN A 5 -1.01 17.27 -4.09
CA ASN A 5 -1.31 15.86 -4.38
C ASN A 5 -2.65 15.34 -3.84
N GLY A 6 -3.45 14.66 -4.67
CA GLY A 6 -4.81 14.15 -4.38
C GLY A 6 -4.97 13.12 -3.23
N LYS A 7 -4.15 13.15 -2.18
CA LYS A 7 -4.23 12.31 -1.00
C LYS A 7 -5.41 12.72 -0.12
N LYS A 8 -6.40 11.84 0.00
CA LYS A 8 -7.55 12.02 0.90
C LYS A 8 -7.17 11.58 2.32
N GLN A 9 -7.38 12.45 3.31
CA GLN A 9 -7.22 12.09 4.71
C GLN A 9 -8.40 11.23 5.17
N MET A 10 -8.12 10.08 5.81
CA MET A 10 -9.14 9.22 6.41
C MET A 10 -8.87 9.00 7.89
N LEU A 11 -9.92 9.07 8.72
CA LEU A 11 -9.85 8.70 10.12
C LEU A 11 -9.97 7.18 10.25
N LEU A 12 -8.90 6.53 10.72
CA LEU A 12 -8.85 5.09 10.92
C LEU A 12 -8.90 4.75 12.41
N ARG A 13 -9.76 3.80 12.79
CA ARG A 13 -9.80 3.24 14.15
C ARG A 13 -9.06 1.91 14.16
N LEU A 14 -8.03 1.82 15.00
CA LEU A 14 -7.21 0.62 15.17
C LEU A 14 -7.22 0.19 16.63
N SER A 15 -7.07 -1.11 16.89
CA SER A 15 -6.76 -1.58 18.24
C SER A 15 -5.33 -1.18 18.61
N ASP A 16 -5.08 -0.92 19.90
CA ASP A 16 -3.75 -0.50 20.39
C ASP A 16 -2.66 -1.53 20.03
N ARG A 17 -2.99 -2.81 20.15
CA ARG A 17 -2.08 -3.91 19.78
C ARG A 17 -1.67 -3.85 18.31
N LEU A 18 -2.64 -3.71 17.40
CA LEU A 18 -2.38 -3.64 15.97
C LEU A 18 -1.53 -2.42 15.62
N TYR A 19 -1.84 -1.27 16.24
CA TYR A 19 -1.08 -0.04 16.02
C TYR A 19 0.39 -0.19 16.44
N ARG A 20 0.66 -0.81 17.60
CA ARG A 20 2.03 -1.09 18.06
C ARG A 20 2.80 -2.02 17.13
N ASP A 21 2.15 -3.07 16.64
CA ASP A 21 2.78 -4.01 15.71
C ASP A 21 3.10 -3.32 14.37
N LEU A 22 2.22 -2.43 13.88
CA LEU A 22 2.48 -1.59 12.70
C LEU A 22 3.65 -0.61 12.91
N ILE A 23 3.76 0.01 14.09
CA ILE A 23 4.90 0.87 14.42
C ILE A 23 6.20 0.08 14.34
N ARG A 24 6.29 -1.07 15.02
CA ARG A 24 7.50 -1.89 15.04
C ARG A 24 7.92 -2.31 13.64
N TRP A 25 6.95 -2.62 12.77
CA TRP A 25 7.24 -2.96 11.38
C TRP A 25 7.70 -1.75 10.56
N ALA A 26 7.04 -0.60 10.70
CA ALA A 26 7.48 0.62 10.03
C ALA A 26 8.91 1.01 10.45
N GLU A 27 9.24 0.86 11.74
CA GLU A 27 10.58 1.12 12.28
C GLU A 27 11.64 0.19 11.70
N SER A 28 11.35 -1.11 11.51
CA SER A 28 12.31 -2.05 10.92
C SER A 28 12.68 -1.70 9.47
N ASP A 29 11.74 -1.10 8.75
CA ASP A 29 11.89 -0.74 7.34
C ASP A 29 12.27 0.74 7.15
N PHE A 30 12.54 1.48 8.24
CA PHE A 30 12.81 2.92 8.24
C PHE A 30 11.73 3.78 7.54
N ARG A 31 10.45 3.41 7.71
CA ARG A 31 9.29 4.12 7.15
C ARG A 31 8.47 4.81 8.23
N SER A 32 7.65 5.78 7.83
CA SER A 32 6.60 6.30 8.70
C SER A 32 5.44 5.30 8.82
N VAL A 33 4.71 5.35 9.93
CA VAL A 33 3.52 4.50 10.14
C VAL A 33 2.48 4.74 9.05
N ASN A 34 2.26 5.99 8.63
CA ASN A 34 1.33 6.31 7.55
C ASN A 34 1.80 5.73 6.20
N GLY A 35 3.10 5.81 5.91
CA GLY A 35 3.66 5.20 4.71
C GLY A 35 3.54 3.67 4.71
N GLN A 36 3.69 3.04 5.88
CA GLN A 36 3.47 1.60 6.02
C GLN A 36 1.99 1.22 5.80
N ILE A 37 1.06 2.00 6.34
CA ILE A 37 -0.38 1.80 6.10
C ILE A 37 -0.72 1.99 4.61
N GLU A 38 -0.19 3.03 3.97
CA GLU A 38 -0.40 3.31 2.54
C GLU A 38 0.13 2.17 1.66
N TYR A 39 1.31 1.63 1.97
CA TYR A 39 1.87 0.46 1.28
C TYR A 39 0.96 -0.77 1.39
N LEU A 40 0.54 -1.12 2.62
CA LEU A 40 -0.31 -2.29 2.84
C LEU A 40 -1.66 -2.17 2.14
N LEU A 41 -2.29 -0.99 2.18
CA LEU A 41 -3.55 -0.76 1.50
C LEU A 41 -3.41 -0.82 -0.02
N THR A 42 -2.31 -0.28 -0.56
CA THR A 42 -2.00 -0.34 -2.00
C THR A 42 -1.85 -1.79 -2.45
N GLU A 43 -1.10 -2.60 -1.71
CA GLU A 43 -0.92 -4.03 -2.02
C GLU A 43 -2.25 -4.80 -1.95
N CYS A 44 -3.08 -4.55 -0.93
CA CYS A 44 -4.40 -5.16 -0.83
C CYS A 44 -5.29 -4.82 -2.03
N VAL A 45 -5.31 -3.56 -2.48
CA VAL A 45 -6.09 -3.13 -3.65
C VAL A 45 -5.55 -3.75 -4.94
N ARG A 46 -4.22 -3.82 -5.10
CA ARG A 46 -3.58 -4.46 -6.27
C ARG A 46 -3.96 -5.94 -6.37
N GLN A 47 -3.90 -6.67 -5.27
CA GLN A 47 -4.29 -8.08 -5.22
C GLN A 47 -5.78 -8.28 -5.47
N TRP A 48 -6.62 -7.40 -4.93
CA TRP A 48 -8.06 -7.43 -5.19
C TRP A 48 -8.37 -7.21 -6.67
N LYS A 49 -7.68 -6.27 -7.34
CA LYS A 49 -7.83 -6.07 -8.79
C LYS A 49 -7.40 -7.30 -9.61
N LYS A 50 -6.31 -7.98 -9.22
CA LYS A 50 -5.78 -9.14 -9.95
C LYS A 50 -6.60 -10.42 -9.73
N SER A 51 -7.02 -10.69 -8.50
CA SER A 51 -7.60 -11.99 -8.10
C SER A 51 -9.06 -11.95 -7.66
N GLY A 52 -9.61 -10.76 -7.40
CA GLY A 52 -10.91 -10.57 -6.77
C GLY A 52 -10.99 -10.97 -5.30
N LYS A 53 -9.90 -11.48 -4.69
CA LYS A 53 -9.84 -11.91 -3.29
C LYS A 53 -9.33 -10.77 -2.40
N TYR A 54 -9.83 -10.72 -1.16
CA TYR A 54 -9.49 -9.67 -0.17
C TYR A 54 -8.35 -10.08 0.78
N VAL A 55 -7.85 -11.31 0.70
CA VAL A 55 -6.71 -11.81 1.46
C VAL A 55 -5.82 -12.61 0.51
N PRO A 56 -4.49 -12.38 0.48
CA PRO A 56 -3.58 -13.26 -0.23
C PRO A 56 -3.63 -14.66 0.37
N GLU A 57 -3.64 -15.69 -0.49
CA GLU A 57 -3.45 -17.08 -0.05
C GLU A 57 -2.07 -17.30 0.58
N ASN A 58 -1.09 -16.42 0.29
CA ASN A 58 0.21 -16.34 0.95
C ASN A 58 0.65 -14.88 1.15
N LEU A 59 0.63 -14.39 2.40
CA LEU A 59 1.09 -13.04 2.74
C LEU A 59 2.61 -12.84 2.55
N ASN A 60 3.38 -13.93 2.62
CA ASN A 60 4.84 -13.95 2.47
C ASN A 60 5.30 -14.40 1.07
N ALA A 61 4.38 -14.70 0.16
CA ALA A 61 4.77 -14.93 -1.22
C ALA A 61 5.24 -13.60 -1.79
N LEU A 62 6.44 -13.58 -2.37
CA LEU A 62 6.88 -12.45 -3.19
C LEU A 62 5.75 -12.19 -4.20
N PRO A 63 5.29 -10.94 -4.37
CA PRO A 63 4.41 -10.66 -5.49
C PRO A 63 5.12 -11.13 -6.75
N GLU A 64 4.45 -11.91 -7.60
CA GLU A 64 4.87 -12.03 -8.99
C GLU A 64 4.78 -10.62 -9.57
N ILE A 65 5.93 -9.94 -9.60
CA ILE A 65 6.08 -8.66 -10.27
C ILE A 65 6.03 -9.00 -11.75
N ASP A 66 4.86 -8.78 -12.34
CA ASP A 66 4.77 -8.67 -13.77
C ASP A 66 5.46 -7.36 -14.16
N ILE A 67 6.52 -7.45 -14.97
CA ILE A 67 7.31 -6.29 -15.39
C ILE A 67 6.40 -5.35 -16.22
N GLU A 68 5.39 -5.92 -16.88
CA GLU A 68 4.39 -5.20 -17.66
C GLU A 68 3.47 -4.35 -16.76
N ASP A 69 3.02 -4.89 -15.61
CA ASP A 69 2.24 -4.15 -14.61
C ASP A 69 3.03 -2.95 -14.03
N PHE A 70 4.34 -3.12 -13.85
CA PHE A 70 5.22 -2.05 -13.34
C PHE A 70 5.42 -0.94 -14.38
N LEU A 71 5.56 -1.31 -15.66
CA LEU A 71 5.67 -0.38 -16.79
C LEU A 71 4.37 0.38 -17.05
N GLU A 72 3.21 -0.26 -16.95
CA GLU A 72 1.90 0.39 -17.09
C GLU A 72 1.67 1.43 -15.99
N MET A 73 2.07 1.12 -14.75
CA MET A 73 1.92 2.05 -13.62
C MET A 73 2.82 3.28 -13.78
N CYS A 74 4.05 3.12 -14.27
CA CYS A 74 4.94 4.25 -14.57
C CYS A 74 4.48 5.06 -15.80
N ALA A 75 3.88 4.42 -16.80
CA ALA A 75 3.35 5.10 -17.98
C ALA A 75 2.06 5.91 -17.67
N ALA A 76 1.27 5.47 -16.69
CA ALA A 76 0.06 6.17 -16.26
C ALA A 76 0.33 7.47 -15.48
N ASP A 77 1.57 7.67 -15.01
CA ASP A 77 2.01 8.88 -14.30
C ASP A 77 2.60 9.96 -15.24
N GLU A 78 2.72 9.71 -16.56
CA GLU A 78 3.26 10.69 -17.53
C GLU A 78 2.20 11.56 -18.22
N ASP A 79 0.90 11.30 -17.99
CA ASP A 79 -0.22 12.00 -18.66
C ASP A 79 -0.95 13.06 -17.80
N GLU A 80 -0.34 13.58 -16.72
CA GLU A 80 -0.88 14.74 -15.96
C GLU A 80 0.14 15.87 -15.71
#